data_AF-A0A3N5QT16-F1
#
_entry.id   AF-A0A3N5QT16-F1
#
_cell.length_a   1.000
_cell.length_b   1.000
_cell.length_c   1.000
_cell.angle_alpha   90.00
_cell.angle_beta   90.00
_cell.angle_gamma   90.00
#
_symmetry.space_group_name_H-M   'P 1'
#
loop_
_entity.id
_entity.type
_entity.pdbx_description
1 polymer ?
#
loop_
_entity_poly.entity_id
_entity_poly.type
_entity_poly.pdbx_seq_one_letter_code
_entity_poly.pdbx_strand_id
1 'polypeptide(L)'
;MASAAALFRICPRTGLQYHKSAESLIKLNAVAAVVVLLIGGVLALLITLTRWQAIHLIDADNFYLYLTAHGLDMLVVWIIFFEMAILYFCSSTLLRCRLATPRFAWLAFALMIIGTVTFNVAIFQGTSSVMMTSYVPMQAHP
;
A
#
# COMPACT_ATOMS: atom_id res chain seq x y z
N MET A 1 21.00 -3.95 26.37
CA MET A 1 19.62 -4.31 25.95
C MET A 1 18.66 -3.42 26.73
N ALA A 2 17.65 -2.85 26.09
CA ALA A 2 16.63 -2.06 26.80
C ALA A 2 15.74 -3.00 27.64
N SER A 3 15.36 -2.58 28.85
CA SER A 3 14.39 -3.31 29.69
C SER A 3 13.05 -3.46 28.96
N ALA A 4 12.28 -4.52 29.26
CA ALA A 4 10.94 -4.72 28.70
C ALA A 4 10.03 -3.49 28.91
N ALA A 5 10.16 -2.78 30.04
CA ALA A 5 9.45 -1.53 30.30
C ALA A 5 9.87 -0.39 29.36
N ALA A 6 11.13 -0.37 28.90
CA ALA A 6 11.65 0.66 28.00
C ALA A 6 11.21 0.47 26.52
N LEU A 7 10.58 -0.67 26.19
CA LEU A 7 10.05 -0.93 24.85
C LEU A 7 8.60 -0.48 24.70
N PHE A 8 7.89 -0.23 25.80
CA PHE A 8 6.55 0.33 25.77
C PHE A 8 6.60 1.83 26.05
N ARG A 9 5.80 2.61 25.32
CA ARG A 9 5.57 4.03 25.60
C ARG A 9 4.09 4.34 25.63
N ILE A 10 3.69 5.32 26.43
CA ILE A 10 2.34 5.87 26.43
C ILE A 10 2.35 7.13 25.56
N CYS A 11 1.39 7.25 24.66
CA CYS A 11 1.22 8.46 23.87
C CYS A 11 0.56 9.54 24.75
N PRO A 12 1.18 10.73 24.92
CA PRO A 12 0.61 11.77 25.77
C PRO A 12 -0.69 12.37 25.21
N ARG A 13 -0.92 12.24 23.89
CA ARG A 13 -2.10 12.78 23.21
C ARG A 13 -3.30 11.83 23.23
N THR A 14 -3.06 10.54 23.03
CA THR A 14 -4.14 9.54 22.89
C THR A 14 -4.30 8.67 24.13
N GLY A 15 -3.34 8.69 25.08
CA GLY A 15 -3.30 7.78 26.22
C GLY A 15 -2.99 6.32 25.86
N LEU A 16 -2.83 6.01 24.57
CA LEU A 16 -2.60 4.64 24.10
C LEU A 16 -1.16 4.18 24.35
N GLN A 17 -1.01 2.91 24.69
CA GLN A 17 0.28 2.26 24.93
C GLN A 17 0.78 1.56 23.67
N TYR A 18 1.99 1.88 23.24
CA TYR A 18 2.62 1.32 22.05
C TYR A 18 3.86 0.54 22.40
N HIS A 19 4.04 -0.62 21.78
CA HIS A 19 5.32 -1.34 21.79
C HIS A 19 6.18 -0.90 20.59
N LYS A 20 7.45 -0.58 20.82
CA LYS A 20 8.38 -0.03 19.82
C LYS A 20 8.42 -0.81 18.50
N SER A 21 8.38 -2.14 18.59
CA SER A 21 8.43 -3.01 17.40
C SER A 21 7.18 -2.90 16.52
N ALA A 22 6.00 -2.75 17.12
CA ALA A 22 4.75 -2.63 16.39
C ALA A 22 4.54 -1.19 15.92
N GLU A 23 4.86 -0.19 16.75
CA GLU A 23 4.68 1.22 16.43
C GLU A 23 5.36 1.64 15.12
N SER A 24 6.59 1.17 14.90
CA SER A 24 7.35 1.50 13.70
C SER A 24 6.66 0.93 12.45
N LEU A 25 6.21 -0.31 12.51
CA LEU A 25 5.52 -0.99 11.41
C LEU A 25 4.12 -0.39 11.16
N ILE A 26 3.38 -0.01 12.21
CA ILE A 26 2.10 0.70 12.08
C ILE A 26 2.29 1.99 11.29
N LYS A 27 3.28 2.81 11.68
CA LYS A 27 3.56 4.08 11.00
C LYS A 27 3.98 3.88 9.56
N LEU A 28 4.90 2.95 9.29
CA LEU A 28 5.40 2.70 7.94
C LEU A 28 4.30 2.22 7.01
N ASN A 29 3.47 1.27 7.45
CA ASN A 29 2.34 0.78 6.67
C ASN A 29 1.30 1.90 6.45
N ALA A 30 0.98 2.68 7.49
CA ALA A 30 0.03 3.79 7.37
C ALA A 30 0.52 4.89 6.40
N VAL A 31 1.80 5.25 6.46
CA VAL A 31 2.40 6.23 5.54
C VAL A 31 2.44 5.69 4.12
N ALA A 32 2.87 4.44 3.93
CA ALA A 32 2.85 3.79 2.62
C ALA A 32 1.44 3.75 2.02
N ALA A 33 0.42 3.40 2.81
CA ALA A 33 -0.98 3.43 2.38
C ALA A 33 -1.40 4.82 1.91
N VAL A 34 -1.09 5.89 2.66
CA VAL A 34 -1.45 7.26 2.27
C VAL A 34 -0.73 7.70 0.99
N VAL A 35 0.55 7.35 0.83
CA VAL A 35 1.32 7.66 -0.39
C VAL A 35 0.71 6.94 -1.60
N VAL A 36 0.39 5.66 -1.47
CA VAL A 36 -0.23 4.88 -2.55
C VAL A 36 -1.64 5.39 -2.85
N LEU A 37 -2.42 5.77 -1.84
CA LEU A 37 -3.72 6.42 -2.03
C LEU A 37 -3.59 7.70 -2.83
N LEU A 38 -2.57 8.52 -2.56
CA LEU A 38 -2.30 9.73 -3.34
C LEU A 38 -1.96 9.40 -4.80
N ILE A 39 -1.07 8.43 -5.03
CA ILE A 39 -0.68 8.00 -6.38
C ILE A 39 -1.91 7.45 -7.13
N GLY A 40 -2.61 6.48 -6.55
CA GLY A 40 -3.82 5.89 -7.11
C GLY A 40 -4.92 6.93 -7.34
N GLY A 41 -5.08 7.89 -6.44
CA GLY A 41 -6.01 9.02 -6.59
C GLY A 41 -5.64 9.96 -7.74
N VAL A 42 -4.36 10.27 -7.94
CA VAL A 42 -3.89 11.06 -9.10
C VAL A 42 -4.17 10.30 -10.40
N LEU A 43 -3.88 9.00 -10.45
CA LEU A 43 -4.21 8.16 -11.62
C LEU A 43 -5.74 8.17 -11.89
N ALA A 44 -6.57 8.12 -10.84
CA ALA A 44 -8.02 8.23 -10.96
C ALA A 44 -8.45 9.56 -11.59
N LEU A 45 -7.83 10.67 -11.18
CA LEU A 45 -8.10 11.99 -11.75
C LEU A 45 -7.71 12.04 -13.23
N LEU A 46 -6.54 11.51 -13.61
CA LEU A 46 -6.13 11.47 -15.01
C LEU A 46 -7.11 10.66 -15.88
N ILE A 47 -7.55 9.51 -15.39
CA ILE A 47 -8.53 8.64 -16.08
C ILE A 47 -9.88 9.33 -16.20
N THR A 48 -10.42 9.87 -15.10
CA THR A 48 -11.75 10.47 -15.07
C THR A 48 -11.81 11.76 -15.89
N LEU A 49 -10.77 12.60 -15.83
CA LEU A 49 -10.67 13.78 -16.68
C LEU A 49 -10.57 13.39 -18.15
N THR A 50 -9.81 12.35 -18.52
CA THR A 50 -9.74 11.87 -19.91
C THR A 50 -11.05 11.28 -20.43
N ARG A 51 -11.95 10.86 -19.53
CA ARG A 51 -13.30 10.39 -19.88
C ARG A 51 -14.30 11.54 -20.09
N TRP A 52 -13.92 12.77 -19.76
CA TRP A 52 -14.74 13.94 -19.97
C TRP A 52 -14.58 14.45 -21.41
N GLN A 53 -15.70 14.73 -22.08
CA GLN A 53 -15.72 15.20 -23.47
C GLN A 53 -14.85 16.45 -23.77
N ALA A 54 -14.55 17.28 -22.76
CA ALA A 54 -13.80 18.52 -22.94
C ALA A 54 -12.29 18.38 -22.64
N ILE A 55 -11.88 17.38 -21.84
CA ILE A 55 -10.52 17.27 -21.33
C ILE A 55 -9.98 15.88 -21.67
N HIS A 56 -8.80 15.80 -22.27
CA HIS A 56 -8.15 14.53 -22.62
C HIS A 56 -6.68 14.61 -22.23
N LEU A 57 -6.32 14.09 -21.05
CA LEU A 57 -4.97 14.20 -20.49
C LEU A 57 -4.09 12.99 -20.83
N ILE A 58 -4.69 11.85 -21.15
CA ILE A 58 -4.00 10.61 -21.50
C ILE A 58 -4.35 10.25 -22.95
N ASP A 59 -3.34 9.87 -23.74
CA ASP A 59 -3.55 9.34 -25.09
C ASP A 59 -4.32 8.01 -25.07
N ALA A 60 -5.08 7.73 -26.13
CA ALA A 60 -5.92 6.53 -26.21
C ALA A 60 -5.15 5.22 -25.94
N ASP A 61 -3.93 5.11 -26.46
CA ASP A 61 -3.08 3.92 -26.31
C ASP A 61 -2.63 3.69 -24.86
N ASN A 62 -2.55 4.76 -24.05
CA ASN A 62 -2.11 4.70 -22.66
C ASN A 62 -3.26 4.53 -21.66
N PHE A 63 -4.52 4.74 -22.06
CA PHE A 63 -5.64 4.74 -21.13
C PHE A 63 -5.70 3.47 -20.25
N TYR A 64 -5.53 2.29 -20.86
CA TYR A 64 -5.56 1.01 -20.15
C TYR A 64 -4.31 0.74 -19.31
N LEU A 65 -3.18 1.36 -19.65
CA LEU A 65 -1.97 1.32 -18.81
C LEU A 65 -2.24 2.02 -17.48
N TYR A 66 -2.72 3.26 -17.53
CA TYR A 66 -3.05 4.05 -16.34
C TYR A 66 -4.19 3.41 -15.54
N LEU A 67 -5.20 2.83 -16.21
CA LEU A 67 -6.29 2.12 -15.56
C LEU A 67 -5.83 0.85 -14.85
N THR A 68 -4.87 0.11 -15.42
CA THR A 68 -4.26 -1.06 -14.76
C THR A 68 -3.52 -0.64 -13.50
N ALA A 69 -2.65 0.37 -13.60
CA ALA A 69 -1.91 0.91 -12.45
C ALA A 69 -2.85 1.39 -11.34
N HIS A 70 -3.85 2.22 -11.69
CA HIS A 70 -4.85 2.72 -10.74
C HIS A 70 -5.56 1.58 -10.01
N GLY A 71 -6.07 0.59 -10.75
CA GLY A 71 -6.83 -0.51 -10.18
C GLY A 71 -6.02 -1.32 -9.16
N LEU A 72 -4.76 -1.65 -9.49
CA LEU A 72 -3.88 -2.41 -8.59
C LEU A 72 -3.40 -1.57 -7.40
N ASP A 73 -3.00 -0.32 -7.62
CA ASP A 73 -2.55 0.55 -6.54
C ASP A 73 -3.66 0.83 -5.53
N MET A 74 -4.90 0.99 -5.99
CA MET A 74 -6.04 1.21 -5.09
C MET A 74 -6.55 -0.08 -4.45
N LEU A 75 -6.90 -1.10 -5.24
CA LEU A 75 -7.63 -2.25 -4.70
C LEU A 75 -6.74 -3.32 -4.08
N VAL A 76 -5.43 -3.26 -4.33
CA VAL A 76 -4.47 -4.20 -3.74
C VAL A 76 -3.51 -3.46 -2.83
N VAL A 77 -2.73 -2.53 -3.38
CA VAL A 77 -1.60 -1.97 -2.63
C VAL A 77 -2.08 -1.10 -1.46
N TRP A 78 -2.92 -0.10 -1.72
CA TRP A 78 -3.45 0.80 -0.69
C TRP A 78 -4.18 0.02 0.40
N ILE A 79 -5.13 -0.85 0.03
CA ILE A 79 -5.94 -1.61 0.98
C ILE A 79 -5.04 -2.48 1.87
N ILE A 80 -4.10 -3.23 1.30
CA ILE A 80 -3.26 -4.14 2.10
C ILE A 80 -2.29 -3.38 3.02
N PHE A 81 -1.64 -2.30 2.56
CA PHE A 81 -0.83 -1.47 3.47
C PHE A 81 -1.68 -0.87 4.61
N PHE A 82 -2.87 -0.36 4.29
CA PHE A 82 -3.78 0.19 5.29
C PHE A 82 -4.26 -0.86 6.30
N GLU A 83 -4.66 -2.03 5.80
CA GLU A 83 -5.10 -3.16 6.60
C GLU A 83 -4.00 -3.62 7.55
N MET A 84 -2.77 -3.77 7.07
CA MET A 84 -1.63 -4.19 7.91
C MET A 84 -1.32 -3.16 9.01
N ALA A 85 -1.45 -1.86 8.73
CA ALA A 85 -1.31 -0.83 9.76
C ALA A 85 -2.36 -0.99 10.87
N ILE A 86 -3.62 -1.21 10.50
CA ILE A 86 -4.72 -1.44 11.44
C ILE A 86 -4.53 -2.74 12.20
N LEU A 87 -4.18 -3.84 11.53
CA LEU A 87 -3.99 -5.14 12.16
C LEU A 87 -2.86 -5.09 13.19
N TYR A 88 -1.73 -4.46 12.89
CA TYR A 88 -0.67 -4.26 13.88
C TYR A 88 -1.09 -3.34 15.02
N PHE A 89 -1.88 -2.30 14.76
CA PHE A 89 -2.43 -1.44 15.80
C PHE A 89 -3.36 -2.23 16.73
N CYS A 90 -4.36 -2.92 16.19
CA CYS A 90 -5.31 -3.71 16.96
C CYS A 90 -4.64 -4.85 17.73
N SER A 91 -3.74 -5.60 17.09
CA SER A 91 -3.07 -6.76 17.69
C SER A 91 -1.98 -6.42 18.72
N SER A 92 -1.52 -5.17 18.79
CA SER A 92 -0.50 -4.76 19.79
C SER A 92 -1.00 -3.68 20.74
N THR A 93 -1.56 -2.60 20.21
CA THR A 93 -1.89 -1.39 20.98
C THR A 93 -3.16 -1.61 21.81
N LEU A 94 -4.20 -2.21 21.21
CA LEU A 94 -5.45 -2.48 21.94
C LEU A 94 -5.30 -3.63 22.94
N LEU A 95 -4.56 -4.68 22.55
CA LEU A 95 -4.28 -5.84 23.42
C LEU A 95 -3.15 -5.57 24.43
N ARG A 96 -2.48 -4.42 24.35
CA ARG A 96 -1.37 -4.00 25.22
C ARG A 96 -0.25 -5.05 25.30
N CYS A 97 0.05 -5.68 24.17
CA CYS A 97 1.04 -6.74 24.08
C CYS A 97 2.08 -6.45 23.00
N ARG A 98 3.21 -7.16 23.08
CA ARG A 98 4.25 -7.06 22.04
C ARG A 98 3.81 -7.80 20.78
N LEU A 99 4.33 -7.37 19.63
CA LEU A 99 4.24 -8.16 18.41
C LEU A 99 5.03 -9.47 18.59
N ALA A 100 4.42 -10.60 18.24
CA ALA A 100 4.99 -11.93 18.47
C ALA A 100 6.30 -12.13 17.71
N THR A 101 6.31 -11.80 16.41
CA THR A 101 7.41 -12.06 15.47
C THR A 101 7.77 -10.83 14.61
N PRO A 102 8.40 -9.78 15.21
CA PRO A 102 8.71 -8.54 14.48
C PRO A 102 9.57 -8.73 13.22
N ARG A 103 10.47 -9.73 13.20
CA ARG A 103 11.34 -10.02 12.04
C ARG A 103 10.54 -10.42 10.81
N PHE A 104 9.52 -11.27 10.99
CA PHE A 104 8.63 -11.67 9.89
C PHE A 104 7.75 -10.50 9.43
N ALA A 105 7.34 -9.62 10.33
CA ALA A 105 6.59 -8.43 9.98
C ALA A 105 7.42 -7.44 9.14
N TRP A 106 8.72 -7.30 9.42
CA TRP A 106 9.64 -6.54 8.55
C TRP A 106 9.86 -7.20 7.20
N LEU A 107 10.00 -8.52 7.15
CA LEU A 107 10.08 -9.27 5.89
C LEU A 107 8.81 -9.07 5.05
N ALA A 108 7.63 -9.17 5.67
CA ALA A 108 6.35 -8.94 4.99
C ALA A 108 6.28 -7.53 4.41
N PHE A 109 6.64 -6.50 5.19
CA PHE A 109 6.69 -5.12 4.70
C PHE A 109 7.65 -4.96 3.51
N ALA A 110 8.84 -5.55 3.58
CA ALA A 110 9.80 -5.51 2.47
C ALA A 110 9.25 -6.21 1.21
N LEU A 111 8.63 -7.38 1.35
CA LEU A 111 8.01 -8.10 0.23
C LEU A 111 6.87 -7.30 -0.40
N MET A 112 6.04 -6.62 0.41
CA MET A 112 4.97 -5.76 -0.10
C MET A 112 5.52 -4.60 -0.92
N ILE A 113 6.59 -3.95 -0.46
CA ILE A 113 7.26 -2.86 -1.20
C ILE A 113 7.86 -3.39 -2.51
N ILE A 114 8.61 -4.48 -2.44
CA ILE A 114 9.24 -5.09 -3.63
C ILE A 114 8.17 -5.47 -4.64
N GLY A 115 7.10 -6.17 -4.23
CA GLY A 115 6.00 -6.54 -5.11
C GLY A 115 5.34 -5.33 -5.76
N THR A 116 5.07 -4.29 -4.97
CA THR A 116 4.47 -3.03 -5.44
C THR A 116 5.31 -2.38 -6.54
N VAL A 117 6.62 -2.28 -6.34
CA VAL A 117 7.54 -1.69 -7.30
C VAL A 117 7.65 -2.56 -8.55
N THR A 118 7.82 -3.88 -8.38
CA THR A 118 8.00 -4.81 -9.50
C THR A 118 6.84 -4.76 -10.48
N PHE A 119 5.60 -4.86 -10.00
CA PHE A 119 4.45 -4.88 -10.92
C PHE A 119 4.22 -3.49 -11.54
N ASN A 120 4.40 -2.40 -10.79
CA ASN A 120 4.24 -1.05 -11.36
C ASN A 120 5.27 -0.78 -12.45
N VAL A 121 6.52 -1.21 -12.28
CA VAL A 121 7.55 -1.11 -13.32
C VAL A 121 7.12 -1.87 -14.58
N ALA A 122 6.59 -3.09 -14.45
CA ALA A 122 6.11 -3.86 -15.60
C ALA A 122 4.91 -3.20 -16.31
N ILE A 123 4.00 -2.56 -15.57
CA ILE A 123 2.88 -1.80 -16.15
C ILE A 123 3.41 -0.59 -16.93
N PHE A 124 4.27 0.23 -16.32
CA PHE A 124 4.78 1.45 -16.93
C PHE A 124 5.81 1.20 -18.04
N GLN A 125 6.33 -0.03 -18.18
CA GLN A 125 7.05 -0.50 -19.38
C GLN A 125 6.13 -0.81 -20.56
N GLY A 126 4.81 -0.81 -20.36
CA GLY A 126 3.80 -1.03 -21.40
C GLY A 126 3.55 -2.51 -21.73
N THR A 127 4.17 -3.45 -21.01
CA THR A 127 4.07 -4.90 -21.29
C THR A 127 2.98 -5.62 -20.50
N SER A 128 2.30 -4.94 -19.57
CA SER A 128 1.42 -5.58 -18.59
C SER A 128 0.10 -4.83 -18.35
N SER A 129 -0.51 -4.27 -19.39
CA SER A 129 -1.78 -3.50 -19.32
C SER A 129 -3.03 -4.40 -19.32
N VAL A 130 -3.19 -5.25 -18.30
CA VAL A 130 -4.22 -6.32 -18.25
C VAL A 130 -5.35 -6.09 -17.24
N MET A 131 -5.52 -4.86 -16.76
CA MET A 131 -6.46 -4.51 -15.68
C MET A 131 -6.15 -5.23 -14.35
N MET A 132 -6.84 -4.83 -13.28
CA MET A 132 -6.67 -5.46 -11.97
C MET A 132 -7.12 -6.94 -11.94
N THR A 133 -8.03 -7.34 -12.82
CA THR A 133 -8.59 -8.70 -12.85
C THR A 133 -7.76 -9.70 -13.66
N SER A 134 -6.87 -9.25 -14.55
CA SER A 134 -5.98 -10.11 -15.33
C SER A 134 -6.70 -11.26 -16.06
N TYR A 135 -7.85 -10.97 -16.69
CA TYR A 135 -8.63 -11.99 -17.38
C TYR A 135 -7.89 -12.54 -18.60
N VAL A 136 -7.75 -13.87 -18.66
CA VAL A 136 -7.28 -14.59 -19.84
C VAL A 136 -8.24 -14.40 -21.04
N PRO A 137 -7.75 -14.37 -22.30
CA PRO A 137 -6.41 -14.72 -22.78
C PRO A 137 -5.40 -13.56 -22.84
N MET A 138 -5.71 -12.39 -22.24
CA MET A 138 -4.80 -11.24 -22.27
C MET A 138 -3.57 -11.51 -21.40
N GLN A 139 -2.40 -11.66 -22.03
CA GLN A 139 -1.16 -11.99 -21.33
C GLN A 139 -0.42 -10.73 -20.88
N ALA A 140 0.20 -10.83 -19.70
CA ALA A 140 1.14 -9.84 -19.17
C ALA A 140 2.55 -10.46 -19.09
N HIS A 141 3.56 -9.62 -18.89
CA HIS A 141 4.90 -10.09 -18.56
C HIS A 141 4.88 -10.92 -17.25
N PRO A 142 5.63 -12.04 -17.17
CA PRO A 142 5.74 -12.85 -15.95
C PRO A 142 6.40 -12.11 -14.79
#